data_AF-A0A8T5SX57-F1
#
_entry.id   AF-A0A8T5SX57-F1
#
_cell.length_a   1.000
_cell.length_b   1.000
_cell.length_c   1.000
_cell.angle_alpha   90.00
_cell.angle_beta   90.00
_cell.angle_gamma   90.00
#
_symmetry.space_group_name_H-M   'P 1'
#
loop_
_entity.id
_entity.type
_entity.pdbx_description
1 polymer ?
#
loop_
_entity_poly.entity_id
_entity_poly.type
_entity_poly.pdbx_seq_one_letter_code
_entity_poly.pdbx_strand_id
1 'polypeptide(L)'
;MSESNVHYFKLLEKKHEVEEDIFKKLGNLQDFKKKRAEQQKKKARDNREREEQLLDKLDFEAKGLNDKALKSEVNAKKKEANIAEKEYKIRDFERRAIKVEEEIVQLEIELKEVESDISEHQSGSSAQKKESFPLEPTVLENE
;
A
#
# COMPACT_ATOMS: atom_id res chain seq x y z
N MET A 1 -4.34 -8.66 43.95
CA MET A 1 -4.57 -9.33 42.66
C MET A 1 -3.72 -10.59 42.62
N SER A 2 -4.23 -11.70 42.06
CA SER A 2 -3.42 -12.91 41.83
C SER A 2 -2.45 -12.70 40.66
N GLU A 3 -1.36 -13.45 40.62
CA GLU A 3 -0.38 -13.41 39.51
C GLU A 3 -1.02 -13.75 38.17
N SER A 4 -1.98 -14.68 38.16
CA SER A 4 -2.80 -15.02 36.99
C SER A 4 -3.63 -13.83 36.49
N ASN A 5 -4.22 -13.02 37.39
CA ASN A 5 -4.94 -11.81 36.97
C ASN A 5 -3.98 -10.78 36.35
N VAL A 6 -2.78 -10.62 36.91
CA VAL A 6 -1.77 -9.70 36.35
C VAL A 6 -1.34 -10.15 34.94
N HIS A 7 -1.15 -11.45 34.72
CA HIS A 7 -0.80 -11.98 33.41
C HIS A 7 -1.93 -11.77 32.39
N TYR A 8 -3.18 -12.04 32.78
CA TYR A 8 -4.34 -11.81 31.93
C TYR A 8 -4.46 -10.34 31.48
N PHE A 9 -4.30 -9.38 32.39
CA PHE A 9 -4.36 -7.96 32.03
C PHE A 9 -3.24 -7.54 31.09
N LYS A 10 -2.04 -8.11 31.21
CA LYS A 10 -0.94 -7.87 30.25
C LYS A 10 -1.26 -8.40 28.85
N LEU A 11 -1.93 -9.55 28.76
CA LEU A 11 -2.36 -10.09 27.45
C LEU A 11 -3.45 -9.20 26.82
N LEU A 12 -4.39 -8.69 27.62
CA LEU A 12 -5.40 -7.74 27.14
C LEU A 12 -4.78 -6.42 26.68
N GLU A 13 -3.81 -5.89 27.44
CA GLU A 13 -3.05 -4.69 27.06
C GLU A 13 -2.35 -4.91 25.71
N LYS A 14 -1.61 -6.02 25.56
CA LYS A 14 -0.96 -6.38 24.29
C LYS A 14 -1.97 -6.50 23.14
N LYS A 15 -3.13 -7.12 23.38
CA LYS A 15 -4.19 -7.23 22.38
C LYS A 15 -4.61 -5.84 21.87
N HIS A 16 -4.90 -4.92 22.79
CA HIS A 16 -5.33 -3.58 22.45
C HIS A 16 -4.24 -2.76 21.73
N GLU A 17 -2.98 -2.93 22.10
CA GLU A 17 -1.85 -2.30 21.39
C GLU A 17 -1.79 -2.77 19.92
N VAL A 18 -1.90 -4.07 19.68
CA VAL A 18 -1.90 -4.64 18.32
C VAL A 18 -3.12 -4.17 17.52
N GLU A 19 -4.31 -4.15 18.14
CA GLU A 19 -5.53 -3.61 17.50
C GLU A 19 -5.36 -2.14 17.10
N GLU A 20 -4.82 -1.30 18.00
CA GLU A 20 -4.58 0.12 17.74
C GLU A 20 -3.62 0.32 16.56
N ASP A 21 -2.55 -0.48 16.50
CA ASP A 21 -1.59 -0.42 15.42
C ASP A 21 -2.18 -0.86 14.07
N ILE A 22 -3.03 -1.90 14.05
CA ILE A 22 -3.80 -2.28 12.86
C ILE A 22 -4.65 -1.11 12.38
N PHE A 23 -5.39 -0.44 13.28
CA PHE A 23 -6.23 0.70 12.90
C PHE A 23 -5.41 1.88 12.35
N LYS A 24 -4.26 2.19 12.94
CA LYS A 24 -3.34 3.21 12.41
C LYS A 24 -2.87 2.85 11.00
N LYS A 25 -2.49 1.59 10.76
CA LYS A 25 -2.03 1.11 9.45
C LYS A 25 -3.15 1.13 8.42
N LEU A 26 -4.37 0.75 8.78
CA LEU A 26 -5.55 0.85 7.92
C LEU A 26 -5.83 2.30 7.50
N GLY A 27 -5.68 3.26 8.43
CA GLY A 27 -5.77 4.69 8.13
C GLY A 27 -4.73 5.12 7.07
N ASN A 28 -3.45 4.74 7.28
CA ASN A 28 -2.39 5.01 6.31
C ASN A 28 -2.66 4.38 4.93
N LEU A 29 -3.18 3.16 4.90
CA LEU A 29 -3.53 2.46 3.67
C LEU A 29 -4.63 3.21 2.90
N GLN A 30 -5.67 3.67 3.59
CA GLN A 30 -6.75 4.45 3.00
C GLN A 30 -6.21 5.76 2.41
N ASP A 31 -5.30 6.44 3.11
CA ASP A 31 -4.65 7.66 2.63
C ASP A 31 -3.82 7.43 1.36
N PHE A 32 -3.05 6.35 1.29
CA PHE A 32 -2.32 5.99 0.07
C PHE A 32 -3.26 5.68 -1.09
N LYS A 33 -4.35 4.94 -0.85
CA LYS A 33 -5.38 4.67 -1.87
C LYS A 33 -6.03 5.96 -2.38
N LYS A 34 -6.34 6.92 -1.49
CA LYS A 34 -6.87 8.24 -1.87
C LYS A 34 -5.88 9.05 -2.70
N LYS A 35 -4.61 9.12 -2.28
CA LYS A 35 -3.54 9.83 -3.02
C LYS A 35 -3.31 9.22 -4.41
N ARG A 36 -3.31 7.89 -4.52
CA ARG A 36 -3.24 7.17 -5.80
C ARG A 36 -4.39 7.58 -6.73
N ALA A 37 -5.62 7.54 -6.24
CA ALA A 37 -6.80 7.91 -7.02
C ALA A 37 -6.76 9.38 -7.49
N GLU A 38 -6.27 10.30 -6.65
CA GLU A 38 -6.08 11.70 -7.03
C GLU A 38 -5.06 11.86 -8.17
N GLN A 39 -3.92 11.16 -8.09
CA GLN A 39 -2.92 11.19 -9.16
C GLN A 39 -3.45 10.57 -10.46
N GLN A 40 -4.25 9.51 -10.39
CA GLN A 40 -4.91 8.93 -11.56
C GLN A 40 -5.87 9.93 -12.23
N LYS A 41 -6.67 10.68 -11.44
CA LYS A 41 -7.54 11.74 -11.97
C LYS A 41 -6.73 12.85 -12.67
N LYS A 42 -5.63 13.29 -12.05
CA LYS A 42 -4.74 14.30 -12.65
C LYS A 42 -4.09 13.80 -13.93
N LYS A 43 -3.62 12.54 -13.95
CA LYS A 43 -3.06 11.88 -15.14
C LYS A 43 -4.08 11.84 -16.28
N ALA A 44 -5.32 11.43 -15.99
CA ALA A 44 -6.38 11.37 -16.98
C ALA A 44 -6.70 12.74 -17.59
N ARG A 45 -6.67 13.81 -16.77
CA ARG A 45 -6.82 15.19 -17.26
C ARG A 45 -5.67 15.59 -18.19
N ASP A 46 -4.42 15.37 -17.78
CA ASP A 46 -3.28 15.69 -18.64
C ASP A 46 -3.26 14.87 -19.94
N ASN A 47 -3.73 13.62 -19.92
CA ASN A 47 -3.91 12.82 -21.14
C ASN A 47 -4.92 13.46 -22.09
N ARG A 48 -6.09 13.91 -21.60
CA ARG A 48 -7.08 14.60 -22.44
C ARG A 48 -6.52 15.88 -23.04
N GLU A 49 -5.84 16.69 -22.22
CA GLU A 49 -5.22 17.93 -22.68
C GLU A 49 -4.09 17.65 -23.69
N ARG A 50 -3.32 16.56 -23.53
CA ARG A 50 -2.34 16.10 -24.53
C ARG A 50 -3.01 15.76 -25.85
N GLU A 51 -4.09 14.98 -25.83
CA GLU A 51 -4.84 14.59 -27.03
C GLU A 51 -5.40 15.80 -27.76
N GLU A 52 -5.95 16.77 -27.02
CA GLU A 52 -6.43 18.05 -27.59
C GLU A 52 -5.30 18.81 -28.29
N GLN A 53 -4.11 18.92 -27.67
CA GLN A 53 -2.96 19.55 -28.32
C GLN A 53 -2.50 18.81 -29.59
N LEU A 54 -2.64 17.47 -29.64
CA LEU A 54 -2.31 16.70 -30.86
C LEU A 54 -3.34 16.92 -31.96
N LEU A 55 -4.63 17.05 -31.63
CA LEU A 55 -5.67 17.42 -32.59
C LEU A 55 -5.47 18.83 -33.13
N ASP A 56 -5.20 19.80 -32.25
CA ASP A 56 -4.86 21.18 -32.64
C ASP A 56 -3.66 21.22 -33.59
N LYS A 57 -2.63 20.41 -33.32
CA LYS A 57 -1.47 20.30 -34.20
C LYS A 57 -1.89 19.90 -35.62
N LEU A 58 -2.67 18.83 -35.76
CA LEU A 58 -3.12 18.34 -37.06
C LEU A 58 -3.97 19.39 -37.80
N ASP A 59 -4.84 20.09 -37.08
CA ASP A 59 -5.65 21.17 -37.63
C ASP A 59 -4.80 22.35 -38.12
N PHE A 60 -3.74 22.70 -37.39
CA PHE A 60 -2.81 23.76 -37.81
C PHE A 60 -1.96 23.34 -39.02
N GLU A 61 -1.49 22.09 -39.06
CA GLU A 61 -0.76 21.54 -40.22
C GLU A 61 -1.64 21.56 -41.47
N ALA A 62 -2.91 21.13 -41.37
CA ALA A 62 -3.86 21.18 -42.48
C ALA A 62 -4.13 22.60 -43.00
N LYS A 63 -3.99 23.62 -42.14
CA LYS A 63 -4.14 25.05 -42.48
C LYS A 63 -2.82 25.70 -42.91
N GLY A 64 -1.70 24.96 -42.97
CA GLY A 64 -0.38 25.50 -43.29
C GLY A 64 0.23 26.40 -42.20
N LEU A 65 -0.27 26.33 -40.97
CA LEU A 65 0.16 27.15 -39.84
C LEU A 65 1.25 26.45 -39.01
N ASN A 66 2.42 26.25 -39.61
CA ASN A 66 3.51 25.44 -39.06
C ASN A 66 3.99 25.90 -37.66
N ASP A 67 4.08 27.21 -37.40
CA ASP A 67 4.51 27.71 -36.08
C ASP A 67 3.52 27.34 -34.97
N LYS A 68 2.22 27.36 -35.28
CA LYS A 68 1.17 26.97 -34.32
C LYS A 68 1.18 25.46 -34.11
N ALA A 69 1.33 24.67 -35.18
CA ALA A 69 1.48 23.23 -35.10
C ALA A 69 2.68 22.83 -34.20
N LEU A 70 3.83 23.47 -34.39
CA LEU A 70 5.01 23.24 -33.57
C LEU A 70 4.76 23.60 -32.10
N LYS A 71 4.07 24.72 -31.83
CA LYS A 71 3.71 25.11 -30.46
C LYS A 71 2.81 24.07 -29.79
N SER A 72 1.80 23.56 -30.52
CA SER A 72 0.92 22.50 -30.02
C SER A 72 1.69 21.20 -29.77
N GLU A 73 2.64 20.84 -30.64
CA GLU A 73 3.52 19.67 -30.41
C GLU A 73 4.35 19.82 -29.13
N VAL A 74 4.96 20.98 -28.91
CA VAL A 74 5.76 21.26 -27.70
C VAL A 74 4.88 21.16 -26.45
N ASN A 75 3.65 21.65 -26.49
CA ASN A 75 2.71 21.53 -25.38
C ASN A 75 2.31 20.07 -25.12
N ALA A 76 2.04 19.29 -26.17
CA ALA A 76 1.74 17.86 -26.05
C ALA A 76 2.91 17.10 -25.39
N LYS A 77 4.15 17.39 -25.79
CA LYS A 77 5.38 16.83 -25.18
C LYS A 77 5.53 17.21 -23.70
N LYS A 78 5.22 18.45 -23.33
CA LYS A 78 5.19 18.87 -21.92
C LYS A 78 4.17 18.08 -21.11
N LYS A 79 2.98 17.84 -21.69
CA LYS A 79 1.94 17.02 -21.05
C LYS A 79 2.40 15.57 -20.89
N GLU A 80 3.06 15.01 -21.89
CA GLU A 80 3.64 13.66 -21.82
C GLU A 80 4.65 13.50 -20.67
N ALA A 81 5.56 14.47 -20.49
CA ALA A 81 6.46 14.48 -19.33
C ALA A 81 5.69 14.53 -17.99
N ASN A 82 4.66 15.36 -17.89
CA ASN A 82 3.81 15.47 -16.71
C ASN A 82 3.02 14.19 -16.42
N ILE A 83 2.62 13.45 -17.45
CA ILE A 83 1.93 12.15 -17.35
C ILE A 83 2.90 11.11 -16.77
N ALA A 84 4.12 11.04 -17.30
CA ALA A 84 5.15 10.12 -16.82
C ALA A 84 5.51 10.36 -15.34
N GLU A 85 5.61 11.62 -14.91
CA GLU A 85 5.84 11.96 -13.50
C GLU A 85 4.70 11.45 -12.59
N LYS A 86 3.44 11.60 -13.04
CA LYS A 86 2.27 11.11 -12.30
C LYS A 86 2.22 9.59 -12.26
N GLU A 87 2.60 8.91 -13.33
CA GLU A 87 2.72 7.45 -13.34
C GLU A 87 3.76 6.94 -12.33
N TYR A 88 4.90 7.63 -12.21
CA TYR A 88 5.88 7.32 -11.18
C TYR A 88 5.28 7.46 -9.77
N LYS A 89 4.59 8.58 -9.49
CA LYS A 89 3.92 8.81 -8.19
C LYS A 89 2.83 7.77 -7.89
N ILE A 90 2.04 7.37 -8.89
CA ILE A 90 1.02 6.32 -8.75
C ILE A 90 1.67 5.01 -8.31
N ARG A 91 2.75 4.60 -8.99
CA ARG A 91 3.49 3.38 -8.65
C ARG A 91 4.12 3.43 -7.26
N ASP A 92 4.64 4.59 -6.85
CA ASP A 92 5.17 4.77 -5.50
C ASP A 92 4.07 4.58 -4.43
N PHE A 93 2.89 5.19 -4.62
CA PHE A 93 1.76 4.97 -3.71
C PHE A 93 1.28 3.51 -3.69
N GLU A 94 1.28 2.83 -4.84
CA GLU A 94 0.96 1.39 -4.91
C GLU A 94 1.94 0.54 -4.11
N ARG A 95 3.25 0.77 -4.27
CA ARG A 95 4.27 0.04 -3.49
C ARG A 95 4.15 0.27 -2.00
N ARG A 96 3.88 1.51 -1.58
CA ARG A 96 3.68 1.83 -0.15
C ARG A 96 2.41 1.19 0.40
N ALA A 97 1.32 1.17 -0.38
CA ALA A 97 0.09 0.50 0.02
C ALA A 97 0.31 -1.00 0.23
N ILE A 98 1.01 -1.68 -0.69
CA ILE A 98 1.34 -3.11 -0.56
C ILE A 98 2.12 -3.39 0.72
N LYS A 99 3.17 -2.59 1.01
CA LYS A 99 3.95 -2.75 2.26
C LYS A 99 3.08 -2.62 3.51
N VAL A 100 2.17 -1.65 3.53
CA VAL A 100 1.25 -1.48 4.66
C VAL A 100 0.26 -2.64 4.75
N GLU A 101 -0.21 -3.19 3.62
CA GLU A 101 -1.06 -4.39 3.60
C GLU A 101 -0.32 -5.61 4.17
N GLU A 102 0.96 -5.80 3.83
CA GLU A 102 1.81 -6.86 4.40
C GLU A 102 2.01 -6.68 5.92
N GLU A 103 2.28 -5.46 6.38
CA GLU A 103 2.39 -5.14 7.81
C GLU A 103 1.08 -5.41 8.57
N ILE A 104 -0.08 -5.08 7.99
CA ILE A 104 -1.38 -5.39 8.59
C ILE A 104 -1.57 -6.89 8.74
N VAL A 105 -1.24 -7.69 7.71
CA VAL A 105 -1.35 -9.15 7.78
C VAL A 105 -0.48 -9.72 8.90
N GLN A 106 0.73 -9.19 9.11
CA GLN A 106 1.60 -9.61 10.21
C GLN A 106 0.98 -9.28 11.58
N LEU A 107 0.42 -8.08 11.74
CA LEU A 107 -0.28 -7.69 12.97
C LEU A 107 -1.55 -8.52 13.21
N GLU A 108 -2.29 -8.88 12.16
CA GLU A 108 -3.46 -9.77 12.28
C GLU A 108 -3.08 -11.19 12.73
N ILE A 109 -1.91 -11.69 12.33
CA ILE A 109 -1.36 -12.96 12.84
C ILE A 109 -1.02 -12.81 14.32
N GLU A 110 -0.29 -11.76 14.69
CA GLU A 110 0.04 -11.50 16.10
C GLU A 110 -1.20 -11.36 16.97
N LEU A 111 -2.23 -10.66 16.49
CA LEU A 111 -3.49 -10.50 17.20
C LEU A 111 -4.14 -11.86 17.50
N LYS A 112 -4.17 -12.77 16.51
CA LYS A 112 -4.71 -14.13 16.69
C LYS A 112 -3.90 -14.94 17.70
N GLU A 113 -2.58 -14.78 17.73
CA GLU A 113 -1.74 -15.44 18.74
C GLU A 113 -2.08 -14.95 20.14
N VAL A 114 -2.19 -13.63 20.33
CA VAL A 114 -2.57 -13.04 21.62
C VAL A 114 -3.98 -13.47 22.04
N GLU A 115 -4.93 -13.54 21.11
CA GLU A 115 -6.28 -14.04 21.37
C GLU A 115 -6.29 -15.52 21.78
N SER A 116 -5.42 -16.35 21.18
CA SER A 116 -5.22 -17.75 21.59
C SER A 116 -4.67 -17.84 23.01
N ASP A 117 -3.63 -17.07 23.34
CA ASP A 117 -3.02 -17.04 24.67
C ASP A 117 -4.05 -16.60 25.74
N ILE A 118 -4.89 -15.62 25.41
CA ILE A 118 -6.00 -15.17 26.27
C ILE A 118 -7.00 -16.31 26.51
N SER A 119 -7.40 -17.03 25.45
CA SER A 119 -8.34 -18.15 25.52
C SER A 119 -7.79 -19.33 26.33
N GLU A 120 -6.51 -19.66 26.13
CA GLU A 120 -5.79 -20.68 26.89
C GLU A 120 -5.74 -20.31 28.39
N HIS A 121 -5.39 -19.06 28.70
CA HIS A 121 -5.39 -18.56 30.08
C HIS A 121 -6.78 -18.62 30.74
N GLN A 122 -7.85 -18.31 29.99
CA GLN A 122 -9.23 -18.36 30.49
C GLN A 122 -9.76 -19.79 30.66
N SER A 123 -9.34 -20.73 29.81
CA SER A 123 -9.76 -22.14 29.87
C SER A 123 -9.00 -22.97 30.90
N GLY A 124 -7.92 -22.43 31.49
CA GLY A 124 -7.06 -23.15 32.44
C GLY A 124 -6.21 -24.24 31.79
N SER A 125 -6.19 -24.29 30.46
CA SER A 125 -5.29 -25.18 29.70
C SER A 125 -3.91 -24.55 29.73
N SER A 126 -2.92 -25.23 30.33
CA SER A 126 -1.55 -24.74 30.34
C SER A 126 -1.07 -24.52 28.90
N ALA A 127 -0.57 -23.32 28.60
CA ALA A 127 0.03 -23.00 27.31
C ALA A 127 0.98 -24.12 26.91
N GLN A 128 0.68 -24.83 25.81
CA GLN A 128 1.60 -25.83 25.30
C GLN A 128 2.90 -25.09 25.01
N LYS A 129 3.97 -25.49 25.70
CA LYS A 129 5.33 -25.06 25.40
C LYS A 129 5.52 -25.28 23.90
N LYS A 130 5.51 -24.19 23.11
CA LYS A 130 5.92 -24.24 21.71
C LYS A 130 7.40 -24.58 21.74
N GLU A 131 7.73 -25.86 21.60
CA GLU A 131 9.09 -26.30 21.31
C GLU A 131 9.48 -25.59 20.01
N SER A 132 10.39 -24.62 20.13
CA SER A 132 11.06 -24.02 19.00
C SER A 132 11.90 -25.11 18.33
N PHE A 133 11.32 -25.84 17.39
CA PHE A 133 12.09 -26.64 16.46
C PHE A 133 12.83 -25.67 15.54
N PRO A 134 14.17 -25.63 15.54
CA PRO A 134 14.88 -24.95 14.46
C PRO A 134 14.54 -25.68 13.17
N LEU A 135 13.92 -24.98 12.22
CA LEU A 135 13.82 -25.43 10.84
C LEU A 135 15.26 -25.61 10.33
N GLU A 136 15.70 -26.85 10.21
CA GLU A 136 16.92 -27.17 9.49
C GLU A 136 16.77 -26.67 8.04
N PRO A 137 17.80 -26.02 7.46
CA PRO A 137 17.74 -25.64 6.06
C PRO A 137 17.76 -26.92 5.21
N THR A 138 16.64 -27.19 4.54
CA THR A 138 16.57 -28.23 3.51
C THR A 138 17.59 -27.89 2.43
N VAL A 139 18.68 -28.65 2.40
CA VAL A 139 19.70 -28.58 1.34
C VAL A 139 19.02 -29.02 0.05
N LEU A 140 19.02 -28.12 -0.95
CA LEU A 140 18.73 -28.44 -2.33
C LEU A 140 19.79 -29.42 -2.84
N GLU A 141 19.43 -30.69 -3.03
CA GLU A 141 20.19 -31.58 -3.91
C GLU A 141 19.70 -31.39 -5.35
N ASN A 142 20.65 -30.99 -6.19
CA ASN A 142 20.52 -30.89 -7.63
C ASN A 142 20.47 -32.29 -8.26
N GLU A 143 19.54 -32.53 -9.18
CA GLU A 143 19.74 -33.38 -10.36
C GLU A 143 19.14 -32.71 -11.60
#